data_AF-A0A949FM06-F1
#
_entry.id   AF-A0A949FM06-F1
#
_cell.length_a   1.000
_cell.length_b   1.000
_cell.length_c   1.000
_cell.angle_alpha   90.00
_cell.angle_beta   90.00
_cell.angle_gamma   90.00
#
_symmetry.space_group_name_H-M   'P 1'
#
loop_
_entity.id
_entity.type
_entity.pdbx_description
1 polymer ?
#
loop_
_entity_poly.entity_id
_entity_poly.type
_entity_poly.pdbx_seq_one_letter_code
_entity_poly.pdbx_strand_id
1 'polypeptide(L)'
;SHQQQQIIPLNSGDLWTTLGALFFSFQVLLIDHFGKTLRSSAFTPGMFVTAAIVSAMIFAVSQSMTSLEYDSIGLRNWLALFSMPGFMGVVLFLAIFCSLLAFLGMNTYQPSISAAQASVIYSLEPLFASLWAMLVPGLLAGFLTLEYQNESLTVHLMVGGFLILVANIVALWPRSERGSSKP
;
A
#
# COMPACT_ATOMS: atom_id res chain seq x y z
N SER A 1 -39.39 13.29 19.00
CA SER A 1 -38.17 13.23 19.83
C SER A 1 -36.99 13.07 18.89
N HIS A 2 -36.16 14.10 18.82
CA HIS A 2 -35.10 14.28 17.84
C HIS A 2 -34.03 13.19 17.97
N GLN A 3 -33.83 12.38 16.92
CA GLN A 3 -32.61 11.60 16.77
C GLN A 3 -31.45 12.61 16.63
N GLN A 4 -30.69 12.79 17.70
CA GLN A 4 -29.43 13.52 17.69
C GLN A 4 -28.55 12.89 16.61
N GLN A 5 -28.27 13.66 15.55
CA GLN A 5 -27.16 13.38 14.64
C GLN A 5 -25.90 13.29 15.49
N GLN A 6 -25.40 12.08 15.70
CA GLN A 6 -24.11 11.83 16.30
C GLN A 6 -23.07 12.33 15.31
N ILE A 7 -22.61 13.57 15.49
CA ILE A 7 -21.49 14.13 14.73
C ILE A 7 -20.28 13.31 15.15
N ILE A 8 -19.82 12.41 14.28
CA ILE A 8 -18.59 11.66 14.51
C ILE A 8 -17.44 12.67 14.39
N PRO A 9 -16.72 13.00 15.47
CA PRO A 9 -15.63 13.97 15.39
C PRO A 9 -14.49 13.37 14.57
N LEU A 10 -13.88 14.19 13.71
CA LEU A 10 -12.66 13.80 13.00
C LEU A 10 -11.59 13.41 14.02
N ASN A 11 -11.13 12.17 13.94
CA ASN A 11 -10.07 11.66 14.79
C ASN A 11 -8.71 12.07 14.20
N SER A 12 -7.68 12.17 15.05
CA SER A 12 -6.30 12.36 14.58
C SER A 12 -5.87 11.26 13.61
N GLY A 13 -6.40 10.03 13.76
CA GLY A 13 -6.18 8.95 12.79
C GLY A 13 -6.70 9.26 11.37
N ASP A 14 -7.84 9.93 11.26
CA ASP A 14 -8.42 10.32 9.95
C ASP A 14 -7.54 11.36 9.28
N LEU A 15 -7.00 12.31 10.07
CA LEU A 15 -6.06 13.32 9.59
C LEU A 15 -4.77 12.67 9.07
N TRP A 16 -4.17 11.74 9.83
CA TRP A 16 -2.94 11.06 9.42
C TRP A 16 -3.15 10.20 8.18
N THR A 17 -4.29 9.52 8.08
CA THR A 17 -4.63 8.70 6.90
C THR A 17 -4.82 9.57 5.66
N THR A 18 -5.52 10.70 5.80
CA THR A 18 -5.72 11.66 4.71
C THR A 18 -4.39 12.26 4.24
N LEU A 19 -3.53 12.64 5.19
CA LEU A 19 -2.19 13.16 4.88
C LEU A 19 -1.34 12.12 4.13
N GLY A 20 -1.38 10.86 4.56
CA GLY A 20 -0.73 9.76 3.86
C GLY A 20 -1.21 9.59 2.43
N ALA A 21 -2.53 9.65 2.19
CA ALA A 21 -3.10 9.58 0.86
C ALA A 21 -2.67 10.75 -0.05
N LEU A 22 -2.52 11.96 0.50
CA LEU A 22 -1.99 13.12 -0.23
C LEU A 22 -0.54 12.92 -0.64
N PHE A 23 0.32 12.45 0.27
CA PHE A 23 1.72 12.15 -0.05
C PHE A 23 1.86 11.06 -1.12
N PHE A 24 1.05 10.00 -1.02
CA PHE A 24 1.02 8.96 -2.04
C PHE A 24 0.56 9.49 -3.40
N SER A 25 -0.48 10.33 -3.42
CA SER A 25 -0.94 10.99 -4.65
C SER A 25 0.14 11.87 -5.27
N PHE A 26 0.88 12.61 -4.44
CA PHE A 26 2.01 13.42 -4.90
C PHE A 26 3.12 12.53 -5.49
N GLN A 27 3.45 11.42 -4.84
CA GLN A 27 4.41 10.44 -5.38
C GLN A 27 3.98 9.93 -6.77
N VAL A 28 2.69 9.64 -6.97
CA VAL A 28 2.17 9.21 -8.28
C VAL A 28 2.39 10.28 -9.35
N LEU A 29 2.11 11.55 -9.04
CA LEU A 29 2.36 12.66 -9.96
C LEU A 29 3.85 12.87 -10.26
N LEU A 30 4.71 12.74 -9.24
CA LEU A 30 6.15 12.86 -9.42
C LEU A 30 6.72 11.75 -10.29
N ILE A 31 6.26 10.50 -10.14
CA ILE A 31 6.69 9.38 -10.99
C ILE A 31 6.21 9.59 -12.43
N ASP A 32 4.98 10.07 -12.63
CA ASP A 32 4.49 10.40 -13.99
C ASP A 32 5.30 11.53 -14.65
N HIS A 33 5.73 12.53 -13.88
CA HIS A 33 6.53 13.64 -14.40
C HIS A 33 8.00 13.24 -14.64
N PHE A 34 8.68 12.74 -13.61
CA PHE A 34 10.11 12.47 -13.66
C PHE A 34 10.46 11.08 -14.19
N GLY A 35 9.55 10.11 -14.12
CA GLY A 35 9.76 8.77 -14.71
C GLY A 35 9.86 8.78 -16.24
N LYS A 36 9.42 9.88 -16.89
CA LYS A 36 9.60 10.10 -18.34
C LYS A 36 11.01 10.58 -18.70
N THR A 37 11.77 11.12 -17.75
CA THR A 37 13.09 11.70 -17.99
C THR A 37 14.22 10.90 -17.35
N LEU A 38 13.96 10.25 -16.22
CA LEU A 38 14.93 9.49 -15.44
C LEU A 38 14.68 7.97 -15.59
N ARG A 39 15.77 7.18 -15.55
CA ARG A 39 15.68 5.72 -15.65
C ARG A 39 15.04 5.12 -14.39
N SER A 40 14.05 4.24 -14.59
CA SER A 40 13.33 3.52 -13.51
C SER A 40 14.24 2.80 -12.50
N SER A 41 15.39 2.29 -12.97
CA SER A 41 16.38 1.59 -12.14
C SER A 41 17.02 2.47 -11.06
N ALA A 42 16.99 3.81 -11.20
CA ALA A 42 17.51 4.74 -10.21
C ALA A 42 16.45 5.18 -9.18
N PHE A 43 15.17 5.16 -9.54
CA PHE A 43 14.07 5.59 -8.66
C PHE A 43 13.84 4.62 -7.51
N THR A 44 13.75 3.33 -7.83
CA THR A 44 13.36 2.31 -6.84
C THR A 44 14.32 2.26 -5.66
N PRO A 45 15.65 2.20 -5.84
CA PRO A 45 16.58 2.24 -4.72
C PRO A 45 16.46 3.52 -3.89
N GLY A 46 16.24 4.67 -4.54
CA GLY A 46 16.04 5.95 -3.86
C GLY A 46 14.84 5.93 -2.91
N MET A 47 13.69 5.41 -3.37
CA MET A 47 12.49 5.27 -2.54
C MET A 47 12.73 4.37 -1.32
N PHE A 48 13.42 3.24 -1.50
CA PHE A 48 13.77 2.34 -0.39
C PHE A 48 14.73 2.96 0.60
N VAL A 49 15.74 3.70 0.12
CA VAL A 49 16.69 4.42 0.99
C VAL A 49 15.96 5.49 1.80
N THR A 50 15.10 6.29 1.16
CA THR A 50 14.29 7.29 1.87
C THR A 50 13.37 6.64 2.89
N ALA A 51 12.67 5.56 2.52
CA ALA A 51 11.81 4.82 3.44
C ALA A 51 12.58 4.25 4.64
N ALA A 52 13.78 3.69 4.42
CA ALA A 52 14.64 3.18 5.47
C ALA A 52 15.11 4.28 6.42
N ILE A 53 15.56 5.43 5.89
CA ILE A 53 16.01 6.56 6.70
C ILE A 53 14.85 7.13 7.53
N VAL A 54 13.70 7.38 6.91
CA VAL A 54 12.52 7.91 7.61
C VAL A 54 12.03 6.93 8.68
N SER A 55 11.96 5.63 8.37
CA SER A 55 11.57 4.60 9.33
C SER A 55 12.54 4.51 10.50
N ALA A 56 13.86 4.59 10.25
CA ALA A 56 14.87 4.59 11.30
C ALA A 56 14.79 5.83 12.20
N MET A 57 14.52 7.02 11.62
CA MET A 57 14.31 8.24 12.40
C MET A 57 13.06 8.15 13.27
N ILE A 58 11.93 7.69 12.71
CA ILE A 58 10.68 7.49 13.47
C ILE A 58 10.92 6.50 14.61
N PHE A 59 11.55 5.36 14.33
CA PHE A 59 11.88 4.37 15.35
C PHE A 59 12.74 4.97 16.48
N ALA A 60 13.79 5.73 16.14
CA ALA A 60 14.64 6.38 17.15
C ALA A 60 13.88 7.39 18.03
N VAL A 61 12.96 8.16 17.45
CA VAL A 61 12.09 9.09 18.19
C VAL A 61 11.08 8.33 19.04
N SER A 62 10.47 7.27 18.53
CA SER A 62 9.53 6.45 19.32
C SER A 62 10.19 5.87 20.57
N GLN A 63 11.45 5.41 20.47
CA GLN A 63 12.19 4.90 21.62
C GLN A 63 12.51 5.98 22.68
N SER A 64 12.62 7.26 22.28
CA SER A 64 12.90 8.37 23.21
C SER A 64 11.66 8.95 23.89
N MET A 65 10.47 8.72 23.32
CA MET A 65 9.19 9.18 23.87
C MET A 65 8.56 8.21 24.89
N THR A 66 9.21 7.07 25.17
CA THR A 66 8.70 5.98 26.01
C THR A 66 8.77 6.26 27.53
N SER A 67 8.30 7.42 27.96
CA SER A 67 7.92 7.69 29.36
C SER A 67 6.46 7.32 29.68
N LEU A 68 5.72 6.76 28.72
CA LEU A 68 4.29 6.48 28.83
C LEU A 68 4.01 4.99 28.58
N GLU A 69 3.88 4.23 29.67
CA GLU A 69 3.03 3.04 29.93
C GLU A 69 3.13 1.80 29.01
N TYR A 70 3.70 1.88 27.81
CA TYR A 70 4.00 0.73 26.97
C TYR A 70 5.41 0.26 27.28
N ASP A 71 5.54 -0.89 27.93
CA ASP A 71 6.82 -1.52 28.26
C ASP A 71 7.65 -1.65 26.98
N SER A 72 8.58 -0.70 26.80
CA SER A 72 9.32 -0.56 25.55
C SER A 72 10.06 -1.86 25.31
N ILE A 73 9.69 -2.59 24.26
CA ILE A 73 10.46 -3.72 23.75
C ILE A 73 11.84 -3.14 23.44
N GLY A 74 12.80 -3.34 24.34
CA GLY A 74 14.14 -2.77 24.20
C GLY A 74 14.78 -3.19 22.89
N LEU A 75 15.75 -2.42 22.38
CA LEU A 75 16.47 -2.70 21.13
C LEU A 75 16.90 -4.18 21.02
N ARG A 76 17.33 -4.76 22.14
CA ARG A 76 17.72 -6.18 22.24
C ARG A 76 16.59 -7.15 21.87
N ASN A 77 15.36 -6.88 22.30
CA ASN A 77 14.21 -7.73 22.00
C ASN A 77 13.78 -7.57 20.53
N TRP A 78 13.88 -6.36 19.97
CA TRP A 78 13.71 -6.13 18.53
C TRP A 78 14.74 -6.91 17.69
N LEU A 79 16.02 -6.88 18.10
CA LEU A 79 17.07 -7.64 17.43
C LEU A 79 16.85 -9.16 17.55
N ALA A 80 16.28 -9.63 18.65
CA ALA A 80 15.97 -11.05 18.83
C ALA A 80 14.93 -11.57 17.84
N LEU A 81 14.02 -10.72 17.33
CA LEU A 81 13.05 -11.12 16.29
C LEU A 81 13.74 -11.51 14.98
N PHE A 82 14.85 -10.86 14.62
CA PHE A 82 15.61 -11.21 13.41
C PHE A 82 16.30 -12.58 13.51
N SER A 83 16.44 -13.13 14.71
CA SER A 83 16.93 -14.51 14.91
C SER A 83 15.84 -15.56 14.69
N MET A 84 14.56 -15.18 14.58
CA MET A 84 13.45 -16.10 14.35
C MET A 84 13.25 -16.36 12.85
N PRO A 85 13.43 -17.61 12.36
CA PRO A 85 13.33 -17.91 10.92
C PRO A 85 11.97 -17.57 10.30
N GLY A 86 10.86 -17.80 11.03
CA GLY A 86 9.51 -17.48 10.57
C GLY A 86 9.30 -15.97 10.38
N PHE A 87 9.74 -15.15 11.34
CA PHE A 87 9.68 -13.69 11.25
C PHE A 87 10.51 -13.18 10.07
N MET A 88 11.76 -13.65 9.95
CA MET A 88 12.62 -13.26 8.84
C MET A 88 12.03 -13.67 7.48
N GLY A 89 11.45 -14.87 7.39
CA GLY A 89 10.79 -15.35 6.16
C GLY A 89 9.64 -14.43 5.73
N VAL A 90 8.80 -14.00 6.67
CA VAL A 90 7.68 -13.07 6.38
C VAL A 90 8.20 -11.69 6.00
N VAL A 91 9.19 -11.16 6.73
CA VAL A 91 9.80 -9.86 6.42
C VAL A 91 10.43 -9.86 5.02
N LEU A 92 11.17 -10.91 4.67
CA LEU A 92 11.76 -11.05 3.34
C LEU A 92 10.69 -11.21 2.26
N PHE A 93 9.63 -11.97 2.53
CA PHE A 93 8.51 -12.12 1.61
C PHE A 93 7.84 -10.76 1.33
N LEU A 94 7.52 -9.99 2.37
CA LEU A 94 6.96 -8.64 2.22
C LEU A 94 7.94 -7.71 1.48
N ALA A 95 9.21 -7.69 1.88
CA ALA A 95 10.20 -6.80 1.29
C ALA A 95 10.42 -7.07 -0.21
N ILE A 96 10.45 -8.35 -0.62
CA ILE A 96 10.70 -8.72 -2.01
C ILE A 96 9.41 -8.64 -2.83
N PHE A 97 8.36 -9.36 -2.45
CA PHE A 97 7.16 -9.49 -3.28
C PHE A 97 6.22 -8.29 -3.14
N CYS A 98 5.92 -7.88 -1.91
CA CYS A 98 4.97 -6.80 -1.66
C CYS A 98 5.59 -5.41 -1.89
N SER A 99 6.90 -5.26 -1.71
CA SER A 99 7.57 -3.97 -1.90
C SER A 99 8.42 -3.95 -3.17
N LEU A 100 9.52 -4.69 -3.25
CA LEU A 100 10.50 -4.50 -4.34
C LEU A 100 9.88 -4.73 -5.72
N LEU A 101 9.18 -5.86 -5.91
CA LEU A 101 8.53 -6.17 -7.19
C LEU A 101 7.39 -5.19 -7.51
N ALA A 102 6.60 -4.80 -6.51
CA ALA A 102 5.51 -3.84 -6.69
C ALA A 102 6.03 -2.45 -7.10
N PHE A 103 7.05 -1.92 -6.41
CA PHE A 103 7.67 -0.64 -6.74
C PHE A 103 8.44 -0.67 -8.06
N LEU A 104 9.11 -1.78 -8.39
CA LEU A 104 9.73 -1.94 -9.71
C LEU A 104 8.68 -1.90 -10.82
N GLY A 105 7.57 -2.62 -10.66
CA GLY A 105 6.46 -2.62 -11.60
C GLY A 105 5.85 -1.21 -11.75
N MET A 106 5.54 -0.57 -10.64
CA MET A 106 5.06 0.83 -10.58
C MET A 106 6.01 1.76 -11.33
N ASN A 107 7.28 1.83 -10.94
CA ASN A 107 8.26 2.74 -11.53
C ASN A 107 8.60 2.42 -12.98
N THR A 108 8.36 1.20 -13.45
CA THR A 108 8.62 0.79 -14.85
C THR A 108 7.46 1.14 -15.76
N TYR A 109 6.23 0.83 -15.36
CA TYR A 109 5.05 0.92 -16.22
C TYR A 109 4.25 2.21 -16.04
N GLN A 110 4.26 2.80 -14.85
CA GLN A 110 3.49 4.02 -14.57
C GLN A 110 3.83 5.19 -15.50
N PRO A 111 5.10 5.46 -15.88
CA PRO A 111 5.40 6.57 -16.79
C PRO A 111 4.84 6.42 -18.21
N SER A 112 4.39 5.22 -18.59
CA SER A 112 3.79 4.92 -19.89
C SER A 112 2.30 5.23 -19.98
N ILE A 113 1.67 5.57 -18.85
CA ILE A 113 0.26 5.93 -18.74
C ILE A 113 0.14 7.27 -18.01
N SER A 114 -0.99 7.95 -18.16
CA SER A 114 -1.21 9.18 -17.40
C SER A 114 -1.39 8.89 -15.90
N ALA A 115 -1.04 9.86 -15.04
CA ALA A 115 -1.27 9.74 -13.60
C ALA A 115 -2.73 9.43 -13.23
N ALA A 116 -3.70 9.95 -14.01
CA ALA A 116 -5.12 9.67 -13.81
C ALA A 116 -5.49 8.21 -14.14
N GLN A 117 -4.88 7.62 -15.18
CA GLN A 117 -5.07 6.20 -15.47
C GLN A 117 -4.39 5.33 -14.41
N ALA A 118 -3.21 5.72 -13.95
CA ALA A 118 -2.50 5.01 -12.89
C ALA A 118 -3.30 5.00 -11.58
N SER A 119 -3.88 6.14 -11.17
CA SER A 119 -4.69 6.21 -9.95
C SER A 119 -5.95 5.34 -10.01
N VAL A 120 -6.59 5.25 -11.19
CA VAL A 120 -7.70 4.33 -11.43
C VAL A 120 -7.23 2.89 -11.28
N ILE A 121 -6.10 2.50 -11.88
CA ILE A 121 -5.55 1.14 -11.73
C ILE A 121 -5.22 0.83 -10.27
N TYR A 122 -4.64 1.78 -9.52
CA TYR A 122 -4.32 1.57 -8.10
C TYR A 122 -5.55 1.43 -7.21
N SER A 123 -6.73 1.88 -7.65
CA SER A 123 -7.98 1.58 -6.94
C SER A 123 -8.33 0.08 -6.92
N LEU A 124 -7.64 -0.77 -7.68
CA LEU A 124 -7.73 -2.23 -7.59
C LEU A 124 -7.00 -2.81 -6.35
N GLU A 125 -6.19 -2.03 -5.65
CA GLU A 125 -5.41 -2.49 -4.49
C GLU A 125 -6.27 -3.21 -3.43
N PRO A 126 -7.45 -2.72 -3.01
CA PRO A 126 -8.28 -3.41 -2.02
C PRO A 126 -8.75 -4.78 -2.50
N LEU A 127 -8.94 -4.97 -3.82
CA LEU A 127 -9.34 -6.24 -4.40
C LEU A 127 -8.21 -7.26 -4.26
N PHE A 128 -6.97 -6.86 -4.58
CA PHE A 128 -5.80 -7.72 -4.36
C PHE A 128 -5.56 -7.97 -2.88
N ALA A 129 -5.69 -6.96 -2.01
CA ALA A 129 -5.55 -7.12 -0.57
C ALA A 129 -6.51 -8.18 0.00
N SER A 130 -7.80 -8.12 -0.35
CA SER A 130 -8.77 -9.12 0.08
C SER A 130 -8.49 -10.51 -0.50
N LEU A 131 -8.13 -10.61 -1.79
CA LEU A 131 -7.74 -11.90 -2.37
C LEU A 131 -6.55 -12.52 -1.64
N TRP A 132 -5.56 -11.72 -1.26
CA TRP A 132 -4.38 -12.21 -0.57
C TRP A 132 -4.70 -12.57 0.88
N ALA A 133 -5.54 -11.80 1.57
CA ALA A 133 -6.01 -12.11 2.92
C ALA A 133 -6.80 -13.43 3.00
N MET A 134 -7.47 -13.83 1.92
CA MET A 134 -8.16 -15.12 1.81
C MET A 134 -7.23 -16.32 1.54
N LEU A 135 -6.00 -16.10 1.06
CA LEU A 135 -5.12 -17.16 0.57
C LEU A 135 -3.81 -17.27 1.37
N VAL A 136 -3.11 -16.15 1.54
CA VAL A 136 -1.74 -16.08 2.05
C VAL A 136 -1.61 -16.62 3.49
N PRO A 137 -2.50 -16.30 4.45
CA PRO A 137 -2.32 -16.81 5.80
C PRO A 137 -2.33 -18.35 5.87
N GLY A 138 -3.23 -19.01 5.14
CA GLY A 138 -3.30 -20.46 5.05
C GLY A 138 -2.09 -21.08 4.34
N LEU A 139 -1.53 -20.42 3.33
CA LEU A 139 -0.28 -20.85 2.67
C LEU A 139 0.92 -20.74 3.61
N LEU A 140 0.94 -19.74 4.50
CA LEU A 140 2.02 -19.50 5.44
C LEU A 140 1.85 -20.22 6.79
N ALA A 141 0.64 -20.68 7.13
CA ALA A 141 0.32 -21.28 8.43
C ALA A 141 1.26 -22.45 8.77
N GLY A 142 1.53 -23.33 7.79
CA GLY A 142 2.46 -24.45 7.95
C GLY A 142 3.92 -24.02 8.15
N PHE A 143 4.34 -22.92 7.52
CA PHE A 143 5.69 -22.37 7.64
C PHE A 143 5.90 -21.62 8.97
N LEU A 144 4.85 -20.96 9.46
CA LEU A 144 4.91 -20.12 10.66
C LEU A 144 4.55 -20.87 11.94
N THR A 145 3.99 -22.07 11.84
CA THR A 145 3.43 -22.81 12.99
C THR A 145 2.42 -21.96 13.78
N LEU A 146 1.72 -21.06 13.09
CA LEU A 146 0.70 -20.18 13.64
C LEU A 146 -0.65 -20.53 13.02
N GLU A 147 -1.66 -20.73 13.86
CA GLU A 147 -3.04 -20.84 13.41
C GLU A 147 -3.60 -19.44 13.15
N TYR A 148 -3.57 -19.01 11.89
CA TYR A 148 -4.23 -17.79 11.45
C TYR A 148 -5.34 -18.14 10.46
N GLN A 149 -6.56 -17.69 10.74
CA GLN A 149 -7.70 -17.96 9.87
C GLN A 149 -7.66 -17.06 8.63
N ASN A 150 -7.89 -17.65 7.46
CA ASN A 150 -8.10 -16.90 6.24
C ASN A 150 -9.37 -16.05 6.34
N GLU A 151 -9.33 -14.89 5.67
CA GLU A 151 -10.54 -14.10 5.50
C GLU A 151 -11.60 -14.91 4.74
N SER A 152 -12.87 -14.76 5.12
CA SER A 152 -13.99 -15.45 4.47
C SER A 152 -14.61 -14.57 3.39
N LEU A 153 -15.07 -15.17 2.29
CA LEU A 153 -15.77 -14.42 1.25
C LEU A 153 -17.10 -13.89 1.80
N THR A 154 -17.29 -12.57 1.77
CA THR A 154 -18.54 -11.92 2.18
C THR A 154 -19.23 -11.24 1.00
N VAL A 155 -20.54 -11.04 1.11
CA VAL A 155 -21.31 -10.29 0.10
C VAL A 155 -20.77 -8.87 -0.06
N HIS A 156 -20.31 -8.24 1.02
CA HIS A 156 -19.71 -6.90 0.98
C HIS A 156 -18.43 -6.87 0.14
N LEU A 157 -17.56 -7.88 0.29
CA LEU A 157 -16.36 -8.02 -0.56
C LEU A 157 -16.73 -8.23 -2.03
N MET A 158 -17.75 -9.06 -2.30
CA MET A 158 -18.20 -9.31 -3.68
C MET A 158 -18.75 -8.05 -4.34
N VAL A 159 -19.63 -7.32 -3.64
CA VAL A 159 -20.25 -6.09 -4.17
C VAL A 159 -19.21 -4.99 -4.31
N GLY A 160 -18.38 -4.76 -3.29
CA GLY A 160 -17.30 -3.76 -3.34
C GLY A 160 -16.29 -4.06 -4.45
N GLY A 161 -15.80 -5.31 -4.53
CA GLY A 161 -14.88 -5.75 -5.57
C GLY A 161 -15.47 -5.62 -6.98
N PHE A 162 -16.74 -6.00 -7.16
CA PHE A 162 -17.45 -5.84 -8.43
C PHE A 162 -17.54 -4.37 -8.86
N LEU A 163 -17.90 -3.47 -7.93
CA LEU A 163 -17.99 -2.04 -8.22
C LEU A 163 -16.64 -1.45 -8.63
N ILE A 164 -15.55 -1.84 -7.96
CA ILE A 164 -14.18 -1.41 -8.32
C ILE A 164 -13.81 -1.89 -9.72
N LEU A 165 -14.10 -3.15 -10.05
CA LEU A 165 -13.81 -3.71 -11.38
C LEU A 165 -14.59 -2.97 -12.49
N VAL A 166 -15.89 -2.75 -12.28
CA VAL A 166 -16.73 -2.01 -13.24
C VAL A 166 -16.21 -0.57 -13.40
N ALA A 167 -15.87 0.12 -12.30
CA ALA A 167 -15.33 1.47 -12.35
C ALA A 167 -14.03 1.53 -13.17
N ASN A 168 -13.12 0.57 -12.97
CA ASN A 168 -11.87 0.48 -13.74
C ASN A 168 -12.13 0.25 -15.24
N ILE A 169 -13.02 -0.70 -15.58
CA ILE A 169 -13.36 -1.01 -16.97
C ILE A 169 -13.95 0.22 -17.67
N VAL A 170 -14.88 0.92 -17.01
CA VAL A 170 -15.52 2.11 -17.58
C VAL A 170 -14.52 3.26 -17.73
N ALA A 171 -13.67 3.48 -16.74
CA ALA A 171 -12.70 4.58 -16.74
C ALA A 171 -11.55 4.36 -17.75
N LEU A 172 -11.12 3.12 -17.96
CA LEU A 172 -10.03 2.75 -18.88
C LEU A 172 -10.54 2.30 -20.26
N TRP A 173 -11.86 2.35 -20.50
CA TRP A 173 -12.43 1.94 -21.77
C TRP A 173 -11.81 2.74 -22.93
N PRO A 174 -11.31 2.09 -24.00
CA PRO A 174 -10.72 2.79 -25.13
C PRO A 174 -11.71 3.78 -25.73
N ARG A 175 -11.41 5.08 -25.63
CA ARG A 175 -12.16 6.08 -26.39
C ARG A 175 -11.69 5.99 -27.83
N SER A 176 -12.57 5.46 -28.69
CA SER A 176 -12.41 5.53 -30.15
C SER A 176 -12.12 6.98 -30.53
N GLU A 177 -10.99 7.20 -31.20
CA GLU A 177 -10.60 8.49 -31.74
C GLU A 177 -11.73 8.99 -32.66
N ARG A 178 -12.60 9.87 -32.15
CA ARG A 178 -13.51 10.62 -33.02
C ARG A 178 -12.69 11.67 -33.76
N GLY A 179 -12.16 11.24 -34.89
CA GLY A 179 -11.86 12.04 -36.07
C GLY A 179 -11.11 13.34 -35.83
N SER A 180 -9.78 13.28 -35.82
CA SER A 180 -9.01 14.36 -36.43
C SER A 180 -8.82 14.03 -37.91
N SER A 181 -9.91 14.13 -38.66
CA SER A 181 -9.79 14.41 -40.08
C SER A 181 -9.59 15.91 -40.22
N LYS A 182 -8.49 16.27 -40.89
CA LYS A 182 -8.30 17.38 -41.83
C LYS A 182 -7.32 18.47 -41.40
N PRO A 183 -6.78 19.24 -42.36
CA PRO A 183 -6.72 19.01 -43.82
C PRO A 183 -5.33 18.58 -44.32
#